data_AF-A0A933GBC3-F1
#
_entry.id   AF-A0A933GBC3-F1
#
_cell.length_a   1.000
_cell.length_b   1.000
_cell.length_c   1.000
_cell.angle_alpha   90.00
_cell.angle_beta   90.00
_cell.angle_gamma   90.00
#
_symmetry.space_group_name_H-M   'P 1'
#
loop_
_entity.id
_entity.type
_entity.pdbx_description
1 polymer ?
#
loop_
_entity_poly.entity_id
_entity_poly.type
_entity_poly.pdbx_seq_one_letter_code
_entity_poly.pdbx_strand_id
1 'polypeptide(L)'
;FLLDQGAYNPWGIVQPYNTVGHMLGPFRIRNFSVEARSVVTNKTPHAPYRGAGRPEAVFVMDRIVDLLAREIGLDPAEVRRRNFVRSDELPYDVGLLYRDGNPLVYDSGDFPKALEAALDAIGYAQFRKEQEQLRRQGIYRGIGLSSYVEGTGIGPYEGAVVRLDPSGKVVVATGACSQGQGHETVFAQIAAETLGVPLEDVTVIGGDTGAIPFGVGTFASRSAVLAGNAIAQAGSQVREKLLRAAAALLEARLDDLEVADGRVFVRGVPDRALSFARIIQASLPTFAGPGIAEPSFEASTYQAVPTVTYASAVHAALVDVDPDTGSVTLLRYVVAHDCGRVINPMIVEGQIHGGVAQGIGGGLYEDIAYDGAGQLLTGTFMDYHVPTAAEVPFIETVHLEFPSPRNPLGIKGLGEGGAISPPAAIANAVEDALAPFGVRITETPLTASRIFRLLARDRP
;
A
#
# COMPACT_ATOMS: atom_id res chain seq x y z
N PHE A 1 20.33 7.60 -12.75
CA PHE A 1 20.39 6.12 -12.77
C PHE A 1 20.20 5.60 -14.19
N LEU A 2 20.72 4.41 -14.45
CA LEU A 2 20.45 3.63 -15.67
C LEU A 2 19.38 2.60 -15.35
N LEU A 3 18.41 2.41 -16.25
CA LEU A 3 17.40 1.37 -16.13
C LEU A 3 17.52 0.42 -17.33
N ASP A 4 17.81 -0.84 -17.06
CA ASP A 4 17.78 -1.92 -18.04
C ASP A 4 16.31 -2.30 -18.32
N GLN A 5 15.85 -2.07 -19.55
CA GLN A 5 14.47 -2.33 -19.97
C GLN A 5 14.28 -3.73 -20.56
N GLY A 6 15.35 -4.50 -20.73
CA GLY A 6 15.32 -5.71 -21.57
C GLY A 6 15.14 -5.39 -23.05
N ALA A 7 14.64 -6.35 -23.82
CA ALA A 7 14.62 -6.31 -25.29
C ALA A 7 13.76 -5.19 -25.89
N TYR A 8 12.71 -4.77 -25.18
CA TYR A 8 11.84 -3.67 -25.57
C TYR A 8 11.24 -3.01 -24.33
N ASN A 9 10.74 -1.79 -24.49
CA ASN A 9 10.19 -0.99 -23.40
C ASN A 9 8.65 -0.95 -23.47
N PRO A 10 7.92 -1.88 -22.81
CA PRO A 10 6.47 -1.90 -22.87
C PRO A 10 5.80 -0.77 -22.08
N TRP A 11 6.53 -0.10 -21.17
CA TRP A 11 5.98 0.88 -20.23
C TRP A 11 6.51 2.30 -20.44
N GLY A 12 7.31 2.54 -21.49
CA GLY A 12 7.93 3.84 -21.74
C GLY A 12 8.76 4.34 -20.55
N ILE A 13 8.55 5.60 -20.17
CA ILE A 13 9.26 6.23 -19.05
C ILE A 13 8.51 6.09 -17.70
N VAL A 14 7.45 5.28 -17.62
CA VAL A 14 6.64 5.15 -16.41
C VAL A 14 7.47 4.69 -15.21
N GLN A 15 8.32 3.67 -15.38
CA GLN A 15 9.15 3.16 -14.29
C GLN A 15 10.18 4.21 -13.80
N PRO A 16 11.01 4.83 -14.66
CA PRO A 16 11.88 5.91 -14.25
C PRO A 16 11.16 7.06 -13.55
N TYR A 17 10.01 7.47 -14.08
CA TYR A 17 9.22 8.55 -13.48
C TYR A 17 8.74 8.15 -12.09
N ASN A 18 8.19 6.95 -11.94
CA ASN A 18 7.70 6.45 -10.66
C ASN A 18 8.84 6.36 -9.63
N THR A 19 10.03 5.90 -10.00
CA THR A 19 11.22 5.93 -9.15
C THR A 19 11.58 7.36 -8.72
N VAL A 20 11.62 8.31 -9.66
CA VAL A 20 11.97 9.70 -9.39
C VAL A 20 10.98 10.36 -8.43
N GLY A 21 9.68 10.19 -8.65
CA GLY A 21 8.63 10.80 -7.84
C GLY A 21 8.63 10.33 -6.37
N HIS A 22 9.19 9.16 -6.07
CA HIS A 22 9.22 8.63 -4.71
C HIS A 22 10.63 8.67 -4.06
N MET A 23 11.64 9.18 -4.77
CA MET A 23 13.03 9.15 -4.32
C MET A 23 13.29 9.98 -3.06
N LEU A 24 12.58 11.09 -2.86
CA LEU A 24 12.79 11.94 -1.69
C LEU A 24 12.11 11.40 -0.42
N GLY A 25 11.17 10.44 -0.55
CA GLY A 25 10.46 9.85 0.58
C GLY A 25 9.90 10.90 1.55
N PRO A 26 9.95 10.65 2.87
CA PRO A 26 9.45 11.61 3.88
C PRO A 26 10.42 12.76 4.18
N PHE A 27 11.54 12.90 3.46
CA PHE A 27 12.62 13.81 3.83
C PHE A 27 12.47 15.21 3.23
N ARG A 28 12.82 16.23 4.01
CA ARG A 28 12.87 17.64 3.61
C ARG A 28 14.15 17.94 2.83
N ILE A 29 14.12 17.70 1.52
CA ILE A 29 15.23 17.96 0.61
C ILE A 29 14.90 19.14 -0.29
N ARG A 30 15.68 20.23 -0.19
CA ARG A 30 15.43 21.48 -0.95
C ARG A 30 15.85 21.42 -2.41
N ASN A 31 16.97 20.75 -2.68
CA ASN A 31 17.59 20.73 -4.00
C ASN A 31 17.75 19.28 -4.42
N PHE A 32 17.13 18.92 -5.53
CA PHE A 32 17.17 17.57 -6.08
C PHE A 32 17.42 17.65 -7.58
N SER A 33 18.38 16.85 -8.04
CA SER A 33 18.69 16.68 -9.46
C SER A 33 18.87 15.21 -9.73
N VAL A 34 18.19 14.71 -10.75
CA VAL A 34 18.25 13.31 -11.15
C VAL A 34 18.23 13.22 -12.67
N GLU A 35 19.08 12.35 -13.19
CA GLU A 35 19.06 11.96 -14.59
C GLU A 35 18.71 10.48 -14.65
N ALA A 36 17.72 10.10 -15.47
CA ALA A 36 17.37 8.71 -15.72
C ALA A 36 17.54 8.38 -17.19
N ARG A 37 18.23 7.28 -17.49
CA ARG A 37 18.43 6.78 -18.86
C ARG A 37 17.95 5.34 -18.95
N SER A 38 16.98 5.10 -19.83
CA SER A 38 16.51 3.73 -20.13
C SER A 38 17.35 3.15 -21.27
N VAL A 39 17.86 1.94 -21.07
CA VAL A 39 18.66 1.21 -22.07
C VAL A 39 17.99 -0.10 -22.41
N VAL A 40 18.00 -0.48 -23.68
CA VAL A 40 17.52 -1.79 -24.14
C VAL A 40 18.67 -2.78 -24.15
N THR A 41 18.39 -4.03 -23.80
CA THR A 41 19.38 -5.11 -23.71
C THR A 41 18.80 -6.42 -24.24
N ASN A 42 19.62 -7.44 -24.47
CA ASN A 42 19.15 -8.77 -24.89
C ASN A 42 18.60 -9.62 -23.72
N LYS A 43 17.79 -9.01 -22.84
CA LYS A 43 17.16 -9.67 -21.69
C LYS A 43 15.63 -9.65 -21.80
N THR A 44 14.97 -10.41 -20.95
CA THR A 44 13.51 -10.36 -20.80
C THR A 44 13.04 -8.92 -20.53
N PRO A 45 11.99 -8.43 -21.20
CA PRO A 45 11.46 -7.08 -21.00
C PRO A 45 11.13 -6.81 -19.53
N HIS A 46 11.58 -5.66 -19.05
CA HIS A 46 11.30 -5.22 -17.69
C HIS A 46 9.83 -4.82 -17.53
N ALA A 47 9.24 -5.15 -16.39
CA ALA A 47 7.86 -4.82 -16.05
C ALA A 47 7.74 -4.51 -14.55
N PRO A 48 6.70 -3.76 -14.13
CA PRO A 48 6.40 -3.54 -12.72
C PRO A 48 6.22 -4.84 -11.95
N TYR A 49 7.04 -5.03 -10.93
CA TYR A 49 6.74 -5.85 -9.76
C TYR A 49 6.38 -4.92 -8.58
N ARG A 50 5.73 -5.44 -7.54
CA ARG A 50 5.14 -4.68 -6.42
C ARG A 50 6.05 -3.52 -5.96
N GLY A 51 5.54 -2.29 -6.00
CA GLY A 51 6.29 -1.07 -5.70
C GLY A 51 6.85 -0.35 -6.93
N ALA A 52 7.14 -1.06 -8.03
CA ALA A 52 7.38 -0.51 -9.37
C ALA A 52 8.42 0.63 -9.42
N GLY A 53 9.67 0.36 -9.03
CA GLY A 53 10.73 1.37 -8.99
C GLY A 53 10.84 2.13 -7.67
N ARG A 54 9.84 2.00 -6.77
CA ARG A 54 9.88 2.54 -5.40
C ARG A 54 10.88 1.83 -4.49
N PRO A 55 11.02 0.48 -4.51
CA PRO A 55 12.03 -0.19 -3.70
C PRO A 55 13.44 0.36 -3.95
N GLU A 56 13.80 0.61 -5.20
CA GLU A 56 15.08 1.17 -5.61
C GLU A 56 15.24 2.63 -5.18
N ALA A 57 14.17 3.42 -5.32
CA ALA A 57 14.15 4.83 -4.88
C ALA A 57 14.40 4.95 -3.38
N VAL A 58 13.68 4.14 -2.59
CA VAL A 58 13.79 4.09 -1.13
C VAL A 58 15.11 3.51 -0.69
N PHE A 59 15.60 2.45 -1.35
CA PHE A 59 16.94 1.91 -1.12
C PHE A 59 18.01 2.99 -1.27
N VAL A 60 18.03 3.72 -2.39
CA VAL A 60 19.02 4.79 -2.59
C VAL A 60 18.93 5.85 -1.49
N MET A 61 17.73 6.35 -1.19
CA MET A 61 17.56 7.44 -0.24
C MET A 61 17.90 7.04 1.20
N ASP A 62 17.38 5.91 1.69
CA ASP A 62 17.65 5.46 3.05
C ASP A 62 19.10 5.03 3.24
N ARG A 63 19.75 4.47 2.21
CA ARG A 63 21.18 4.18 2.26
C ARG A 63 22.00 5.47 2.33
N ILE A 64 21.64 6.51 1.58
CA ILE A 64 22.28 7.83 1.69
C ILE A 64 22.13 8.39 3.11
N VAL A 65 20.95 8.28 3.71
CA VAL A 65 20.67 8.80 5.06
C VAL A 65 21.49 8.07 6.12
N ASP A 66 21.54 6.74 6.08
CA ASP A 66 22.32 5.96 7.05
C ASP A 66 23.83 6.15 6.87
N LEU A 67 24.31 6.23 5.62
CA LEU A 67 25.72 6.52 5.33
C LEU A 67 26.11 7.92 5.82
N LEU A 68 25.25 8.92 5.59
CA LEU A 68 25.46 10.27 6.10
C LEU A 68 25.50 10.29 7.63
N ALA A 69 24.57 9.58 8.29
CA ALA A 69 24.50 9.49 9.75
C ALA A 69 25.82 8.98 10.34
N ARG A 70 26.39 7.92 9.75
CA ARG A 70 27.70 7.38 10.14
C ARG A 70 28.83 8.39 9.94
N GLU A 71 28.88 9.03 8.77
CA GLU A 71 29.92 10.01 8.42
C GLU A 71 29.96 11.17 9.42
N ILE A 72 28.80 11.64 9.87
CA ILE A 72 28.69 12.76 10.82
C ILE A 72 28.60 12.33 12.29
N GLY A 73 28.70 11.02 12.58
CA GLY A 73 28.65 10.49 13.94
C GLY A 73 27.31 10.67 14.65
N LEU A 74 26.20 10.68 13.92
CA LEU A 74 24.84 10.76 14.47
C LEU A 74 24.10 9.42 14.35
N ASP A 75 23.18 9.19 15.28
CA ASP A 75 22.26 8.05 15.20
C ASP A 75 21.35 8.19 13.95
N PRO A 76 21.15 7.13 13.15
CA PRO A 76 20.30 7.18 11.95
C PRO A 76 18.84 7.56 12.22
N ALA A 77 18.29 7.24 13.39
CA ALA A 77 16.94 7.68 13.78
C ALA A 77 16.92 9.19 14.06
N GLU A 78 17.98 9.73 14.67
CA GLU A 78 18.10 11.17 14.90
C GLU A 78 18.23 11.97 13.59
N VAL A 79 18.97 11.45 12.61
CA VAL A 79 19.01 12.08 11.27
C VAL A 79 17.62 12.10 10.63
N ARG A 80 16.84 11.02 10.75
CA ARG A 80 15.44 10.98 10.28
C ARG A 80 14.56 11.99 11.02
N ARG A 81 14.59 12.03 12.35
CA ARG A 81 13.84 13.02 13.16
C ARG A 81 14.06 14.46 12.71
N ARG A 82 15.32 14.82 12.45
CA ARG A 82 15.68 16.18 12.01
C ARG A 82 15.20 16.52 10.60
N ASN A 83 15.05 15.52 9.73
CA ASN A 83 14.85 15.75 8.31
C ASN A 83 13.46 15.35 7.81
N PHE A 84 12.65 14.61 8.56
CA PHE A 84 11.28 14.30 8.16
C PHE A 84 10.42 15.56 8.00
N VAL A 85 9.53 15.53 7.00
CA VAL A 85 8.43 16.49 6.86
C VAL A 85 7.52 16.34 8.08
N ARG A 86 7.14 17.45 8.70
CA ARG A 86 6.30 17.44 9.90
C ARG A 86 4.81 17.48 9.53
N SER A 87 3.96 17.01 10.45
CA SER A 87 2.52 17.03 10.26
C SER A 87 1.94 18.45 10.10
N ASP A 88 2.54 19.47 10.73
CA ASP A 88 2.16 20.89 10.58
C ASP A 88 2.60 21.50 9.23
N GLU A 89 3.41 20.80 8.44
CA GLU A 89 3.85 21.22 7.09
C GLU A 89 2.97 20.63 5.99
N LEU A 90 1.98 19.79 6.33
CA LEU A 90 1.08 19.16 5.36
C LEU A 90 -0.15 20.05 5.08
N PRO A 91 -0.61 20.14 3.82
CA PRO A 91 -0.08 19.46 2.63
C PRO A 91 1.29 20.01 2.18
N TYR A 92 2.23 19.12 1.87
CA TYR A 92 3.64 19.47 1.62
C TYR A 92 3.99 19.35 0.14
N ASP A 93 4.36 20.46 -0.49
CA ASP A 93 4.85 20.49 -1.86
C ASP A 93 6.32 20.02 -1.92
N VAL A 94 6.56 18.92 -2.61
CA VAL A 94 7.89 18.33 -2.77
C VAL A 94 8.73 19.07 -3.83
N GLY A 95 8.11 19.98 -4.60
CA GLY A 95 8.77 20.74 -5.66
C GLY A 95 9.05 19.92 -6.92
N LEU A 96 8.33 18.81 -7.09
CA LEU A 96 8.40 17.92 -8.25
C LEU A 96 7.02 17.79 -8.91
N LEU A 97 7.00 17.26 -10.13
CA LEU A 97 5.77 16.78 -10.74
C LEU A 97 5.58 15.30 -10.43
N TYR A 98 4.33 14.87 -10.28
CA TYR A 98 3.94 13.47 -10.23
C TYR A 98 3.62 12.93 -11.62
N ARG A 99 3.55 11.60 -11.79
CA ARG A 99 3.53 10.93 -13.11
C ARG A 99 2.34 11.25 -14.01
N ASP A 100 1.32 11.87 -13.44
CA ASP A 100 0.15 12.40 -14.13
C ASP A 100 0.32 13.86 -14.61
N GLY A 101 1.47 14.48 -14.35
CA GLY A 101 1.79 15.86 -14.68
C GLY A 101 1.39 16.88 -13.62
N ASN A 102 0.76 16.47 -12.52
CA ASN A 102 0.34 17.37 -11.44
C ASN A 102 1.48 17.65 -10.45
N PRO A 103 1.42 18.74 -9.66
CA PRO A 103 2.34 18.96 -8.55
C PRO A 103 2.35 17.81 -7.54
N LEU A 104 3.54 17.37 -7.14
CA LEU A 104 3.73 16.32 -6.17
C LEU A 104 3.59 16.87 -4.76
N VAL A 105 2.36 16.82 -4.25
CA VAL A 105 2.00 17.36 -2.93
C VAL A 105 1.53 16.24 -2.00
N TYR A 106 2.25 15.99 -0.91
CA TYR A 106 1.80 15.06 0.13
C TYR A 106 0.53 15.59 0.81
N ASP A 107 -0.50 14.74 0.95
CA ASP A 107 -1.83 15.19 1.33
C ASP A 107 -2.06 15.24 2.85
N SER A 108 -1.58 14.22 3.58
CA SER A 108 -1.86 14.00 5.00
C SER A 108 -0.91 12.93 5.57
N GLY A 109 -0.64 12.96 6.88
CA GLY A 109 0.24 11.99 7.55
C GLY A 109 0.96 12.59 8.77
N ASP A 110 1.71 11.74 9.48
CA ASP A 110 2.65 12.15 10.52
C ASP A 110 3.86 11.21 10.51
N PHE A 111 4.85 11.55 9.67
CA PHE A 111 6.04 10.73 9.48
C PHE A 111 6.90 10.64 10.75
N PRO A 112 7.11 11.72 11.53
CA PRO A 112 7.76 11.63 12.84
C PRO A 112 7.06 10.66 13.80
N LYS A 113 5.72 10.69 13.88
CA LYS A 113 4.98 9.73 14.71
C LYS A 113 5.14 8.29 14.23
N ALA A 114 5.16 8.05 12.92
CA ALA A 114 5.45 6.73 12.36
C ALA A 114 6.87 6.23 12.72
N LEU A 115 7.85 7.13 12.73
CA LEU A 115 9.20 6.80 13.19
C LEU A 115 9.19 6.38 14.66
N GLU A 116 8.65 7.20 15.56
CA GLU A 116 8.62 6.83 16.99
C GLU A 116 7.87 5.54 17.24
N ALA A 117 6.73 5.32 16.57
CA ALA A 117 5.97 4.08 16.67
C ALA A 117 6.79 2.84 16.27
N ALA A 118 7.57 2.93 15.18
CA ALA A 118 8.45 1.84 14.76
C ALA A 118 9.62 1.62 15.74
N LEU A 119 10.21 2.69 16.26
CA LEU A 119 11.34 2.64 17.21
C LEU A 119 10.92 2.04 18.56
N ASP A 120 9.74 2.43 19.06
CA ASP A 120 9.18 1.91 20.30
C ASP A 120 8.84 0.43 20.14
N ALA A 121 8.12 0.06 19.08
CA ALA A 121 7.74 -1.32 18.83
C ALA A 121 8.98 -2.23 18.69
N ILE A 122 9.98 -1.86 17.89
CA ILE A 122 11.20 -2.69 17.71
C ILE A 122 12.09 -2.73 18.97
N GLY A 123 11.89 -1.83 19.94
CA GLY A 123 12.72 -1.72 21.15
C GLY A 123 14.07 -1.04 20.88
N TYR A 124 14.10 -0.05 19.99
CA TYR A 124 15.32 0.57 19.45
C TYR A 124 16.27 1.08 20.54
N ALA A 125 15.75 1.85 21.49
CA ALA A 125 16.55 2.46 22.55
C ALA A 125 17.20 1.43 23.49
N GLN A 126 16.52 0.30 23.71
CA GLN A 126 17.08 -0.79 24.51
C GLN A 126 18.17 -1.52 23.73
N PHE A 127 17.89 -1.89 22.48
CA PHE A 127 18.86 -2.56 21.62
C PHE A 127 20.17 -1.75 21.48
N ARG A 128 20.07 -0.44 21.25
CA ARG A 128 21.27 0.42 21.12
C ARG A 128 22.18 0.40 22.36
N LYS A 129 21.64 0.19 23.57
CA LYS A 129 22.44 0.05 24.80
C LYS A 129 23.12 -1.32 24.90
N GLU A 130 22.49 -2.36 24.35
CA GLU A 130 22.97 -3.75 24.42
C GLU A 130 23.94 -4.11 23.30
N GLN A 131 23.88 -3.40 22.16
CA GLN A 131 24.61 -3.73 20.94
C GLN A 131 26.12 -3.91 21.17
N GLU A 132 26.74 -3.01 21.93
CA GLU A 132 28.18 -3.07 22.22
C GLU A 132 28.54 -4.29 23.10
N GLN A 133 27.64 -4.68 24.01
CA GLN A 133 27.83 -5.88 24.83
C GLN A 133 27.70 -7.16 23.98
N LEU A 134 26.74 -7.20 23.05
CA LEU A 134 26.60 -8.31 22.10
C LEU A 134 27.85 -8.47 21.23
N ARG A 135 28.40 -7.36 20.72
CA ARG A 135 29.64 -7.37 19.92
C ARG A 135 30.82 -7.97 20.69
N ARG A 136 30.97 -7.65 21.98
CA ARG A 136 32.02 -8.23 22.84
C ARG A 136 31.87 -9.73 23.06
N GLN A 137 30.67 -10.27 22.85
CA GLN A 137 30.37 -11.70 22.89
C GLN A 137 30.51 -12.37 21.52
N GLY A 138 30.95 -11.64 20.49
CA GLY A 138 31.04 -12.13 19.11
C GLY A 138 29.69 -12.18 18.39
N ILE A 139 28.64 -11.55 18.93
CA ILE A 139 27.32 -11.48 18.31
C ILE A 139 27.21 -10.15 17.54
N TYR A 140 27.21 -10.24 16.22
CA TYR A 140 27.07 -9.08 15.34
C TYR A 140 25.60 -8.85 15.01
N ARG A 141 24.92 -8.19 15.94
CA ARG A 141 23.53 -7.78 15.77
C ARG A 141 23.44 -6.34 15.29
N GLY A 142 22.56 -6.10 14.32
CA GLY A 142 22.33 -4.79 13.76
C GLY A 142 20.86 -4.45 13.62
N ILE A 143 20.56 -3.15 13.68
CA ILE A 143 19.23 -2.60 13.47
C ILE A 143 19.24 -1.64 12.29
N GLY A 144 18.24 -1.77 11.42
CA GLY A 144 18.10 -0.94 10.23
C GLY A 144 16.72 -0.34 10.15
N LEU A 145 16.67 0.91 9.70
CA LEU A 145 15.44 1.67 9.50
C LEU A 145 15.25 1.96 8.01
N SER A 146 14.02 1.95 7.53
CA SER A 146 13.68 2.46 6.21
C SER A 146 12.32 3.14 6.23
N SER A 147 12.09 4.11 5.37
CA SER A 147 10.85 4.87 5.35
C SER A 147 10.46 5.26 3.93
N TYR A 148 9.17 5.16 3.62
CA TYR A 148 8.64 5.57 2.33
C TYR A 148 7.40 6.45 2.47
N VAL A 149 7.17 7.28 1.45
CA VAL A 149 5.90 7.92 1.16
C VAL A 149 5.51 7.49 -0.24
N GLU A 150 4.32 6.92 -0.41
CA GLU A 150 3.85 6.30 -1.65
C GLU A 150 2.58 6.99 -2.16
N GLY A 151 2.61 7.43 -3.41
CA GLY A 151 1.40 7.82 -4.13
C GLY A 151 0.59 6.59 -4.55
N THR A 152 -0.70 6.60 -4.19
CA THR A 152 -1.68 5.53 -4.37
C THR A 152 -2.95 6.08 -5.01
N GLY A 153 -3.87 5.24 -5.49
CA GLY A 153 -5.13 5.76 -6.05
C GLY A 153 -4.97 6.48 -7.39
N ILE A 154 -3.90 6.21 -8.14
CA ILE A 154 -3.66 6.83 -9.44
C ILE A 154 -4.85 6.61 -10.38
N GLY A 155 -5.21 7.69 -11.10
CA GLY A 155 -6.29 7.71 -12.08
C GLY A 155 -6.07 6.78 -13.29
N PRO A 156 -6.87 6.92 -14.36
CA PRO A 156 -7.81 8.03 -14.61
C PRO A 156 -9.10 7.96 -13.79
N TYR A 157 -9.68 6.78 -13.60
CA TYR A 157 -10.88 6.55 -12.80
C TYR A 157 -11.06 5.07 -12.48
N GLU A 158 -11.94 4.70 -11.57
CA GLU A 158 -12.50 3.35 -11.49
C GLU A 158 -14.03 3.40 -11.38
N GLY A 159 -14.69 2.42 -11.99
CA GLY A 159 -16.14 2.33 -12.06
C GLY A 159 -16.75 1.38 -11.05
N ALA A 160 -17.97 1.68 -10.62
CA ALA A 160 -18.82 0.75 -9.90
C ALA A 160 -20.28 0.86 -10.35
N VAL A 161 -20.98 -0.26 -10.34
CA VAL A 161 -22.44 -0.36 -10.41
C VAL A 161 -22.92 -0.98 -9.11
N VAL A 162 -23.89 -0.35 -8.45
CA VAL A 162 -24.55 -0.90 -7.27
C VAL A 162 -26.04 -0.99 -7.58
N ARG A 163 -26.62 -2.17 -7.38
CA ARG A 163 -28.04 -2.42 -7.61
C ARG A 163 -28.64 -3.31 -6.55
N LEU A 164 -29.95 -3.20 -6.37
CA LEU A 164 -30.73 -4.13 -5.57
C LEU A 164 -31.41 -5.16 -6.46
N ASP A 165 -31.42 -6.42 -6.03
CA ASP A 165 -32.26 -7.44 -6.64
C ASP A 165 -33.70 -7.39 -6.09
N PRO A 166 -34.68 -8.11 -6.67
CA PRO A 166 -36.06 -8.12 -6.19
C PRO A 166 -36.24 -8.60 -4.73
N SER A 167 -35.26 -9.32 -4.17
CA SER A 167 -35.26 -9.76 -2.77
C SER A 167 -34.70 -8.70 -1.81
N GLY A 168 -34.21 -7.57 -2.33
CA GLY A 168 -33.61 -6.49 -1.54
C GLY A 168 -32.13 -6.69 -1.24
N LYS A 169 -31.49 -7.72 -1.80
CA LYS A 169 -30.04 -7.95 -1.67
C LYS A 169 -29.27 -7.06 -2.63
N VAL A 170 -28.00 -6.81 -2.31
CA VAL A 170 -27.13 -5.88 -3.03
C VAL A 170 -26.20 -6.64 -3.97
N VAL A 171 -26.13 -6.17 -5.22
CA VAL A 171 -25.11 -6.59 -6.17
C VAL A 171 -24.22 -5.40 -6.51
N VAL A 172 -22.92 -5.56 -6.31
CA VAL A 172 -21.89 -4.59 -6.66
C VAL A 172 -21.09 -5.16 -7.83
N ALA A 173 -20.95 -4.41 -8.92
CA ALA A 173 -20.03 -4.73 -10.01
C ALA A 173 -18.95 -3.65 -10.14
N THR A 174 -17.70 -4.04 -10.34
CA THR A 174 -16.58 -3.11 -10.54
C THR A 174 -15.55 -3.65 -11.51
N GLY A 175 -14.86 -2.74 -12.23
CA GLY A 175 -13.74 -3.12 -13.09
C GLY A 175 -12.49 -3.49 -12.30
N ALA A 176 -12.42 -3.17 -11.00
CA ALA A 176 -11.35 -3.66 -10.13
C ALA A 176 -11.45 -5.18 -9.99
N CYS A 177 -10.41 -5.89 -10.42
CA CYS A 177 -10.34 -7.34 -10.37
C CYS A 177 -9.44 -7.78 -9.22
N SER A 178 -9.84 -8.81 -8.47
CA SER A 178 -9.02 -9.33 -7.37
C SER A 178 -7.96 -10.32 -7.87
N GLN A 179 -6.78 -10.28 -7.26
CA GLN A 179 -5.71 -11.27 -7.35
C GLN A 179 -5.33 -11.80 -5.95
N GLY A 180 -6.26 -11.75 -4.98
CA GLY A 180 -6.05 -12.24 -3.61
C GLY A 180 -5.99 -11.17 -2.52
N GLN A 181 -6.15 -9.88 -2.84
CA GLN A 181 -6.17 -8.78 -1.87
C GLN A 181 -7.53 -8.58 -1.16
N GLY A 182 -8.50 -9.48 -1.36
CA GLY A 182 -9.75 -9.50 -0.59
C GLY A 182 -10.80 -8.46 -1.03
N HIS A 183 -10.85 -8.09 -2.32
CA HIS A 183 -11.83 -7.11 -2.82
C HIS A 183 -13.27 -7.51 -2.55
N GLU A 184 -13.62 -8.79 -2.69
CA GLU A 184 -14.98 -9.29 -2.45
C GLU A 184 -15.47 -8.91 -1.06
N THR A 185 -14.62 -9.06 -0.03
CA THR A 185 -14.93 -8.67 1.35
C THR A 185 -14.91 -7.16 1.55
N VAL A 186 -13.83 -6.49 1.15
CA VAL A 186 -13.64 -5.05 1.41
C VAL A 186 -14.71 -4.21 0.71
N PHE A 187 -15.04 -4.53 -0.54
CA PHE A 187 -16.07 -3.82 -1.29
C PHE A 187 -17.48 -4.14 -0.79
N ALA A 188 -17.72 -5.38 -0.34
CA ALA A 188 -18.97 -5.72 0.33
C ALA A 188 -19.15 -4.93 1.63
N GLN A 189 -18.10 -4.75 2.44
CA GLN A 189 -18.14 -3.94 3.67
C GLN A 189 -18.49 -2.49 3.39
N ILE A 190 -17.88 -1.87 2.36
CA ILE A 190 -18.21 -0.49 1.96
C ILE A 190 -19.67 -0.38 1.53
N ALA A 191 -20.14 -1.28 0.68
CA ALA A 191 -21.53 -1.27 0.20
C ALA A 191 -22.53 -1.53 1.33
N ALA A 192 -22.23 -2.49 2.23
CA ALA A 192 -23.05 -2.82 3.39
C ALA A 192 -23.20 -1.63 4.34
N GLU A 193 -22.09 -0.97 4.69
CA GLU A 193 -22.10 0.25 5.52
C GLU A 193 -22.88 1.38 4.84
N THR A 194 -22.67 1.58 3.54
CA THR A 194 -23.31 2.65 2.77
C THR A 194 -24.83 2.47 2.69
N LEU A 195 -25.30 1.24 2.45
CA LEU A 195 -26.71 0.91 2.26
C LEU A 195 -27.44 0.54 3.55
N GLY A 196 -26.74 0.23 4.64
CA GLY A 196 -27.33 -0.21 5.89
C GLY A 196 -27.92 -1.63 5.80
N VAL A 197 -27.20 -2.55 5.15
CA VAL A 197 -27.58 -3.97 4.99
C VAL A 197 -26.57 -4.88 5.70
N PRO A 198 -26.95 -6.12 6.06
CA PRO A 198 -26.00 -7.14 6.50
C PRO A 198 -24.95 -7.44 5.41
N LEU A 199 -23.74 -7.80 5.82
CA LEU A 199 -22.63 -8.07 4.88
C LEU A 199 -22.95 -9.25 3.95
N GLU A 200 -23.59 -10.27 4.48
CA GLU A 200 -24.02 -11.48 3.77
C GLU A 200 -25.09 -11.24 2.69
N ASP A 201 -25.69 -10.05 2.68
CA ASP A 201 -26.64 -9.63 1.65
C ASP A 201 -25.97 -8.89 0.49
N VAL A 202 -24.63 -8.74 0.52
CA VAL A 202 -23.88 -8.09 -0.55
C VAL A 202 -23.07 -9.10 -1.35
N THR A 203 -23.29 -9.12 -2.67
CA THR A 203 -22.46 -9.86 -3.63
C THR A 203 -21.62 -8.90 -4.45
N VAL A 204 -20.33 -9.18 -4.59
CA VAL A 204 -19.38 -8.39 -5.38
C VAL A 204 -18.95 -9.17 -6.62
N ILE A 205 -19.00 -8.51 -7.78
CA ILE A 205 -18.57 -9.03 -9.08
C ILE A 205 -17.42 -8.14 -9.58
N GLY A 206 -16.20 -8.70 -9.62
CA GLY A 206 -15.02 -8.00 -10.10
C GLY A 206 -14.58 -8.49 -11.48
N GLY A 207 -14.25 -7.57 -12.39
CA GLY A 207 -13.58 -7.88 -13.66
C GLY A 207 -14.44 -8.51 -14.76
N ASP A 208 -15.77 -8.62 -14.57
CA ASP A 208 -16.70 -9.05 -15.61
C ASP A 208 -17.15 -7.84 -16.46
N THR A 209 -16.66 -7.76 -17.70
CA THR A 209 -17.00 -6.69 -18.65
C THR A 209 -18.45 -6.71 -19.12
N GLY A 210 -19.18 -7.81 -18.89
CA GLY A 210 -20.63 -7.87 -19.09
C GLY A 210 -21.43 -7.24 -17.95
N ALA A 211 -20.86 -7.20 -16.74
CA ALA A 211 -21.48 -6.60 -15.56
C ALA A 211 -21.18 -5.10 -15.42
N ILE A 212 -20.02 -4.65 -15.91
CA ILE A 212 -19.64 -3.23 -15.99
C ILE A 212 -18.81 -2.99 -17.25
N PRO A 213 -19.19 -2.03 -18.12
CA PRO A 213 -18.56 -1.90 -19.44
C PRO A 213 -17.13 -1.37 -19.40
N PHE A 214 -16.79 -0.52 -18.40
CA PHE A 214 -15.48 0.10 -18.30
C PHE A 214 -14.93 0.07 -16.88
N GLY A 215 -13.63 -0.17 -16.79
CA GLY A 215 -12.82 -0.02 -15.60
C GLY A 215 -11.35 -0.17 -15.94
N VAL A 216 -10.48 0.27 -15.04
CA VAL A 216 -9.04 0.31 -15.28
C VAL A 216 -8.35 -0.91 -14.67
N GLY A 217 -8.92 -1.47 -13.61
CA GLY A 217 -8.43 -2.68 -12.97
C GLY A 217 -7.53 -2.38 -11.76
N THR A 218 -6.77 -3.39 -11.35
CA THR A 218 -6.06 -3.35 -10.08
C THR A 218 -4.55 -3.39 -10.26
N PHE A 219 -3.93 -2.28 -9.88
CA PHE A 219 -2.49 -2.04 -9.80
C PHE A 219 -2.26 -0.73 -9.02
N ALA A 220 -1.01 -0.35 -8.73
CA ALA A 220 -0.66 0.93 -8.12
C ALA A 220 -1.46 1.28 -6.84
N SER A 221 -1.83 0.25 -6.06
CA SER A 221 -2.61 0.36 -4.83
C SER A 221 -3.88 1.21 -4.96
N ARG A 222 -4.54 1.17 -6.14
CA ARG A 222 -5.62 2.11 -6.48
C ARG A 222 -7.03 1.67 -6.11
N SER A 223 -7.24 0.37 -5.91
CA SER A 223 -8.60 -0.20 -5.89
C SER A 223 -9.45 0.25 -4.72
N ALA A 224 -8.93 0.24 -3.49
CA ALA A 224 -9.69 0.73 -2.33
C ALA A 224 -10.01 2.23 -2.42
N VAL A 225 -9.09 3.03 -2.96
CA VAL A 225 -9.27 4.48 -3.14
C VAL A 225 -10.33 4.76 -4.20
N LEU A 226 -10.21 4.18 -5.40
CA LEU A 226 -11.07 4.56 -6.52
C LEU A 226 -12.36 3.73 -6.57
N ALA A 227 -12.26 2.40 -6.60
CA ALA A 227 -13.43 1.54 -6.63
C ALA A 227 -14.24 1.66 -5.34
N GLY A 228 -13.57 1.72 -4.18
CA GLY A 228 -14.25 1.89 -2.90
C GLY A 228 -15.10 3.16 -2.83
N ASN A 229 -14.55 4.31 -3.26
CA ASN A 229 -15.32 5.55 -3.33
C ASN A 229 -16.42 5.49 -4.40
N ALA A 230 -16.20 4.82 -5.55
CA ALA A 230 -17.24 4.63 -6.55
C ALA A 230 -18.42 3.83 -5.97
N ILE A 231 -18.13 2.74 -5.27
CA ILE A 231 -19.13 1.89 -4.61
C ILE A 231 -19.91 2.68 -3.56
N ALA A 232 -19.23 3.44 -2.69
CA ALA A 232 -19.91 4.27 -1.70
C ALA A 232 -20.81 5.34 -2.35
N GLN A 233 -20.36 5.95 -3.44
CA GLN A 233 -21.17 6.94 -4.15
C GLN A 233 -22.38 6.32 -4.85
N ALA A 234 -22.21 5.20 -5.56
CA ALA A 234 -23.31 4.48 -6.21
C ALA A 234 -24.30 3.94 -5.18
N GLY A 235 -23.80 3.35 -4.08
CA GLY A 235 -24.62 2.89 -2.97
C GLY A 235 -25.42 4.03 -2.33
N SER A 236 -24.83 5.23 -2.19
CA SER A 236 -25.54 6.40 -1.67
C SER A 236 -26.68 6.85 -2.58
N GLN A 237 -26.49 6.82 -3.90
CA GLN A 237 -27.56 7.12 -4.87
C GLN A 237 -28.68 6.07 -4.83
N VAL A 238 -28.35 4.79 -4.70
CA VAL A 238 -29.35 3.71 -4.51
C VAL A 238 -30.11 3.91 -3.19
N ARG A 239 -29.41 4.25 -2.10
CA ARG A 239 -30.02 4.54 -0.80
C ARG A 239 -30.98 5.73 -0.89
N GLU A 240 -30.63 6.77 -1.62
CA GLU A 240 -31.52 7.92 -1.82
C GLU A 240 -32.80 7.53 -2.56
N LYS A 241 -32.69 6.72 -3.63
CA LYS A 241 -33.86 6.18 -4.35
C LYS A 241 -34.76 5.34 -3.41
N LEU A 242 -34.15 4.48 -2.58
CA LEU A 242 -34.84 3.68 -1.56
C LEU A 242 -35.58 4.56 -0.55
N LEU A 243 -34.92 5.57 0.00
CA LEU A 243 -35.51 6.47 1.00
C LEU A 243 -36.68 7.26 0.42
N ARG A 244 -36.58 7.75 -0.81
CA ARG A 244 -37.69 8.43 -1.51
C ARG A 244 -38.91 7.53 -1.69
N ALA A 245 -38.70 6.29 -2.12
CA ALA A 245 -39.79 5.31 -2.25
C ALA A 245 -40.39 4.96 -0.88
N ALA A 246 -39.56 4.73 0.14
CA ALA A 246 -40.02 4.43 1.50
C ALA A 246 -40.79 5.59 2.14
N ALA A 247 -40.38 6.84 1.91
CA ALA A 247 -41.07 8.02 2.42
C ALA A 247 -42.51 8.12 1.90
N ALA A 248 -42.72 7.84 0.61
CA ALA A 248 -44.06 7.79 0.02
C ALA A 248 -44.91 6.65 0.64
N LEU A 249 -44.32 5.48 0.88
CA LEU A 249 -45.03 4.32 1.43
C LEU A 249 -45.33 4.44 2.94
N LEU A 250 -44.47 5.10 3.70
CA LEU A 250 -44.62 5.30 5.15
C LEU A 250 -45.37 6.59 5.51
N GLU A 251 -45.65 7.44 4.51
CA GLU A 251 -46.20 8.79 4.66
C GLU A 251 -45.37 9.62 5.65
N ALA A 252 -44.05 9.55 5.50
CA ALA A 252 -43.08 10.19 6.38
C ALA A 252 -42.15 11.13 5.61
N ARG A 253 -41.52 12.09 6.30
CA ARG A 253 -40.50 12.95 5.68
C ARG A 253 -39.18 12.18 5.55
N LEU A 254 -38.39 12.49 4.53
CA LEU A 254 -37.08 11.85 4.31
C LEU A 254 -36.15 11.95 5.50
N ASP A 255 -36.12 13.12 6.15
CA ASP A 255 -35.25 13.40 7.30
C ASP A 255 -35.60 12.56 8.55
N ASP A 256 -36.84 12.03 8.58
CA ASP A 256 -37.37 11.19 9.66
C ASP A 256 -37.10 9.70 9.41
N LEU A 257 -36.48 9.31 8.30
CA LEU A 257 -36.20 7.92 7.97
C LEU A 257 -34.78 7.49 8.34
N GLU A 258 -34.67 6.27 8.85
CA GLU A 258 -33.41 5.59 9.13
C GLU A 258 -33.35 4.27 8.36
N VAL A 259 -32.13 3.79 8.12
CA VAL A 259 -31.87 2.53 7.43
C VAL A 259 -30.98 1.66 8.29
N ALA A 260 -31.44 0.45 8.60
CA ALA A 260 -30.65 -0.57 9.29
C ALA A 260 -31.18 -1.97 8.95
N ASP A 261 -30.29 -2.95 8.92
CA ASP A 261 -30.60 -4.37 8.66
C ASP A 261 -31.50 -4.59 7.43
N GLY A 262 -31.23 -3.87 6.33
CA GLY A 262 -32.01 -3.97 5.08
C GLY A 262 -33.47 -3.50 5.19
N ARG A 263 -33.75 -2.65 6.18
CA ARG A 263 -35.06 -2.06 6.42
C ARG A 263 -34.95 -0.54 6.49
N VAL A 264 -35.99 0.13 6.03
CA VAL A 264 -36.21 1.57 6.22
C VAL A 264 -37.32 1.75 7.24
N PHE A 265 -37.10 2.57 8.27
CA PHE A 265 -38.08 2.81 9.32
C PHE A 265 -38.11 4.27 9.75
N VAL A 266 -39.22 4.68 10.38
CA VAL A 266 -39.36 6.04 10.93
C VAL A 266 -38.61 6.14 12.26
N ARG A 267 -37.77 7.17 12.41
CA ARG A 267 -36.99 7.46 13.61
C ARG A 267 -37.87 7.44 14.86
N GLY A 268 -37.44 6.68 15.87
CA GLY A 268 -38.17 6.53 17.14
C GLY A 268 -39.38 5.60 17.08
N VAL A 269 -39.76 5.07 15.91
CA VAL A 269 -40.86 4.11 15.74
C VAL A 269 -40.40 2.93 14.85
N PRO A 270 -39.49 2.08 15.33
CA PRO A 270 -38.88 1.01 14.53
C PRO A 270 -39.90 -0.02 14.00
N ASP A 271 -41.08 -0.13 14.60
CA ASP A 271 -42.16 -1.01 14.12
C ASP A 271 -42.82 -0.49 12.83
N ARG A 272 -42.72 0.82 12.52
CA ARG A 272 -43.10 1.36 11.21
C ARG A 272 -41.93 1.22 10.24
N ALA A 273 -41.67 -0.02 9.83
CA ALA A 273 -40.58 -0.39 8.95
C ALA A 273 -41.06 -1.06 7.65
N LEU A 274 -40.28 -0.90 6.58
CA LEU A 274 -40.41 -1.64 5.33
C LEU A 274 -39.06 -2.28 4.99
N SER A 275 -39.07 -3.55 4.60
CA SER A 275 -37.89 -4.18 4.01
C SER A 275 -37.60 -3.60 2.63
N PHE A 276 -36.34 -3.67 2.19
CA PHE A 276 -35.95 -3.28 0.84
C PHE A 276 -36.78 -4.03 -0.21
N ALA A 277 -36.98 -5.35 -0.04
CA ALA A 277 -37.83 -6.16 -0.91
C ALA A 277 -39.25 -5.59 -1.05
N ARG A 278 -39.86 -5.15 0.06
CA ARG A 278 -41.21 -4.59 0.05
C ARG A 278 -41.27 -3.25 -0.67
N ILE A 279 -40.26 -2.40 -0.46
CA ILE A 279 -40.14 -1.11 -1.16
C ILE A 279 -40.00 -1.35 -2.66
N ILE A 280 -39.11 -2.26 -3.07
CA ILE A 280 -38.88 -2.60 -4.48
C ILE A 280 -40.16 -3.14 -5.13
N GLN A 281 -40.84 -4.08 -4.46
CA GLN A 281 -42.10 -4.64 -4.95
C GLN A 281 -43.17 -3.57 -5.14
N ALA A 282 -43.29 -2.64 -4.20
CA ALA A 282 -44.27 -1.55 -4.26
C ALA A 282 -43.93 -0.50 -5.33
N SER A 283 -42.67 -0.41 -5.75
CA SER A 283 -42.21 0.49 -6.82
C SER A 283 -42.35 -0.08 -8.23
N LEU A 284 -42.77 -1.33 -8.39
CA LEU A 284 -43.04 -1.88 -9.72
C LEU A 284 -44.19 -1.12 -10.39
N PRO A 285 -44.15 -0.87 -11.72
CA PRO A 285 -45.17 -0.06 -12.40
C PRO A 285 -46.62 -0.56 -12.20
N THR A 286 -46.79 -1.87 -11.98
CA THR A 286 -48.10 -2.49 -11.70
C THR A 286 -48.67 -2.12 -10.32
N PHE A 287 -47.81 -1.80 -9.35
CA PHE A 287 -48.19 -1.54 -7.95
C PHE A 287 -47.89 -0.11 -7.48
N ALA A 288 -47.15 0.67 -8.28
CA ALA A 288 -46.69 2.01 -7.92
C ALA A 288 -47.88 2.97 -7.68
N GLY A 289 -47.95 3.50 -6.46
CA GLY A 289 -48.87 4.57 -6.09
C GLY A 289 -48.38 5.96 -6.50
N PRO A 290 -49.22 7.00 -6.37
CA PRO A 290 -48.82 8.39 -6.63
C PRO A 290 -47.59 8.79 -5.81
N GLY A 291 -46.57 9.36 -6.46
CA GLY A 291 -45.33 9.82 -5.81
C GLY A 291 -44.17 8.82 -5.79
N ILE A 292 -44.38 7.57 -6.24
CA ILE A 292 -43.29 6.59 -6.42
C ILE A 292 -42.68 6.80 -7.83
N ALA A 293 -41.46 7.34 -7.86
CA ALA A 293 -40.91 7.96 -9.06
C ALA A 293 -40.15 7.01 -10.02
N GLU A 294 -39.63 5.87 -9.55
CA GLU A 294 -38.74 5.03 -10.36
C GLU A 294 -38.77 3.54 -9.91
N PRO A 295 -38.89 2.56 -10.83
CA PRO A 295 -38.85 1.14 -10.50
C PRO A 295 -37.42 0.58 -10.39
N SER A 296 -36.39 1.34 -10.78
CA SER A 296 -34.99 0.93 -10.76
C SER A 296 -34.24 1.40 -9.52
N PHE A 297 -33.71 0.45 -8.75
CA PHE A 297 -32.81 0.68 -7.61
C PHE A 297 -31.38 0.33 -7.98
N GLU A 298 -30.85 1.07 -8.95
CA GLU A 298 -29.50 0.92 -9.49
C GLU A 298 -28.86 2.30 -9.69
N ALA A 299 -27.54 2.35 -9.51
CA ALA A 299 -26.71 3.49 -9.85
C ALA A 299 -25.34 3.02 -10.37
N SER A 300 -24.77 3.80 -11.29
CA SER A 300 -23.40 3.62 -11.79
C SER A 300 -22.61 4.90 -11.61
N THR A 301 -21.39 4.77 -11.10
CA THR A 301 -20.50 5.90 -10.84
C THR A 301 -19.07 5.56 -11.28
N TYR A 302 -18.33 6.61 -11.66
CA TYR A 302 -16.91 6.52 -11.97
C TYR A 302 -16.19 7.55 -11.12
N GLN A 303 -15.22 7.10 -10.34
CA GLN A 303 -14.50 7.94 -9.38
C GLN A 303 -13.03 8.09 -9.75
N ALA A 304 -12.54 9.30 -9.53
CA ALA A 304 -11.16 9.71 -9.71
C ALA A 304 -10.77 10.60 -8.52
N VAL A 305 -9.49 10.61 -8.15
CA VAL A 305 -8.94 11.63 -7.27
C VAL A 305 -8.19 12.68 -8.12
N PRO A 306 -7.98 13.92 -7.64
CA PRO A 306 -7.32 14.96 -8.43
C PRO A 306 -5.92 14.58 -8.95
N THR A 307 -5.20 13.74 -8.20
CA THR A 307 -3.91 13.17 -8.59
C THR A 307 -3.75 11.76 -8.00
N VAL A 308 -3.21 11.65 -6.78
CA VAL A 308 -3.06 10.44 -5.96
C VAL A 308 -3.39 10.72 -4.50
N THR A 309 -3.44 9.71 -3.65
CA THR A 309 -3.41 9.80 -2.18
C THR A 309 -2.07 9.32 -1.64
N TYR A 310 -1.55 9.86 -0.54
CA TYR A 310 -0.20 9.52 -0.06
C TYR A 310 -0.20 8.67 1.22
N ALA A 311 0.09 7.38 1.06
CA ALA A 311 0.34 6.45 2.16
C ALA A 311 1.81 6.50 2.59
N SER A 312 2.12 6.06 3.80
CA SER A 312 3.50 6.04 4.28
C SER A 312 3.75 4.94 5.29
N ALA A 313 5.01 4.54 5.45
CA ALA A 313 5.41 3.66 6.53
C ALA A 313 6.87 3.87 6.94
N VAL A 314 7.17 3.45 8.17
CA VAL A 314 8.52 3.23 8.67
C VAL A 314 8.68 1.74 9.00
N HIS A 315 9.70 1.14 8.41
CA HIS A 315 10.09 -0.24 8.63
C HIS A 315 11.33 -0.29 9.51
N ALA A 316 11.38 -1.27 10.43
CA ALA A 316 12.55 -1.57 11.23
C ALA A 316 12.87 -3.05 11.18
N ALA A 317 14.13 -3.38 10.90
CA ALA A 317 14.64 -4.75 10.85
C ALA A 317 15.73 -4.95 11.89
N LEU A 318 15.66 -6.04 12.64
CA LEU A 318 16.71 -6.50 13.54
C LEU A 318 17.30 -7.80 13.00
N VAL A 319 18.62 -7.82 12.78
CA VAL A 319 19.32 -8.96 12.17
C VAL A 319 20.54 -9.38 12.98
N ASP A 320 20.83 -10.67 12.98
CA ASP A 320 22.16 -11.20 13.29
C ASP A 320 22.90 -11.50 11.99
N VAL A 321 24.20 -11.21 11.96
CA VAL A 321 25.09 -11.54 10.84
C VAL A 321 26.25 -12.37 11.33
N ASP A 322 26.50 -13.50 10.70
CA ASP A 322 27.70 -14.30 10.96
C ASP A 322 28.86 -13.77 10.08
N PRO A 323 29.94 -13.21 10.68
CA PRO A 323 31.05 -12.64 9.93
C PRO A 323 31.95 -13.69 9.26
N ASP A 324 31.82 -14.97 9.61
CA ASP A 324 32.62 -16.05 9.02
C ASP A 324 31.94 -16.65 7.80
N THR A 325 30.61 -16.70 7.78
CA THR A 325 29.83 -17.25 6.65
C THR A 325 29.16 -16.18 5.79
N GLY A 326 29.00 -14.97 6.31
CA GLY A 326 28.17 -13.92 5.71
C GLY A 326 26.67 -14.18 5.81
N SER A 327 26.24 -15.19 6.58
CA SER A 327 24.81 -15.52 6.72
C SER A 327 24.08 -14.44 7.53
N VAL A 328 22.81 -14.20 7.17
CA VAL A 328 21.94 -13.20 7.82
C VAL A 328 20.74 -13.92 8.40
N THR A 329 20.43 -13.66 9.66
CA THR A 329 19.21 -14.13 10.32
C THR A 329 18.34 -12.92 10.68
N LEU A 330 17.13 -12.88 10.13
CA LEU A 330 16.11 -11.88 10.51
C LEU A 330 15.46 -12.29 11.82
N LEU A 331 15.66 -11.50 12.87
CA LEU A 331 15.16 -11.81 14.21
C LEU A 331 13.78 -11.22 14.46
N ARG A 332 13.56 -10.00 13.98
CA ARG A 332 12.32 -9.25 14.19
C ARG A 332 12.15 -8.21 13.08
N TYR A 333 10.91 -8.01 12.67
CA TYR A 333 10.55 -7.02 11.67
C TYR A 333 9.31 -6.25 12.12
N VAL A 334 9.38 -4.92 12.09
CA VAL A 334 8.29 -4.02 12.49
C VAL A 334 7.92 -3.11 11.34
N VAL A 335 6.61 -2.88 11.15
CA VAL A 335 6.06 -1.93 10.18
C VAL A 335 5.08 -1.00 10.88
N ALA A 336 5.45 0.27 11.06
CA ALA A 336 4.51 1.32 11.44
C ALA A 336 4.01 2.02 10.17
N HIS A 337 2.73 1.91 9.85
CA HIS A 337 2.20 2.40 8.58
C HIS A 337 0.91 3.23 8.73
N ASP A 338 0.67 4.06 7.73
CA ASP A 338 -0.53 4.85 7.53
C ASP A 338 -1.10 4.62 6.13
N CYS A 339 -2.31 4.07 6.07
CA CYS A 339 -3.09 3.92 4.83
C CYS A 339 -4.43 4.69 4.90
N GLY A 340 -4.50 5.74 5.72
CA GLY A 340 -5.75 6.47 5.97
C GLY A 340 -6.76 5.56 6.66
N ARG A 341 -8.05 5.78 6.38
CA ARG A 341 -9.12 4.98 6.99
C ARG A 341 -8.97 3.49 6.66
N VAL A 342 -8.82 2.66 7.69
CA VAL A 342 -8.76 1.20 7.54
C VAL A 342 -10.15 0.61 7.34
N ILE A 343 -10.33 -0.15 6.26
CA ILE A 343 -11.61 -0.83 5.96
C ILE A 343 -11.68 -2.18 6.68
N ASN A 344 -10.59 -2.96 6.58
CA ASN A 344 -10.50 -4.29 7.17
C ASN A 344 -9.09 -4.52 7.72
N PRO A 345 -8.88 -4.44 9.05
CA PRO A 345 -7.55 -4.58 9.67
C PRO A 345 -6.86 -5.91 9.35
N MET A 346 -7.61 -7.01 9.33
CA MET A 346 -7.06 -8.35 9.03
C MET A 346 -6.51 -8.43 7.60
N ILE A 347 -7.22 -7.86 6.61
CA ILE A 347 -6.75 -7.83 5.22
C ILE A 347 -5.53 -6.90 5.09
N VAL A 348 -5.56 -5.76 5.78
CA VAL A 348 -4.44 -4.82 5.84
C VAL A 348 -3.17 -5.52 6.36
N GLU A 349 -3.26 -6.21 7.49
CA GLU A 349 -2.15 -6.98 8.08
C GLU A 349 -1.64 -8.05 7.11
N GLY A 350 -2.54 -8.83 6.50
CA GLY A 350 -2.17 -9.84 5.50
C GLY A 350 -1.45 -9.26 4.27
N GLN A 351 -1.87 -8.08 3.78
CA GLN A 351 -1.18 -7.40 2.69
C GLN A 351 0.24 -6.96 3.08
N ILE A 352 0.42 -6.47 4.31
CA ILE A 352 1.73 -6.07 4.84
C ILE A 352 2.63 -7.29 4.96
N HIS A 353 2.13 -8.38 5.53
CA HIS A 353 2.90 -9.62 5.70
C HIS A 353 3.40 -10.16 4.36
N GLY A 354 2.52 -10.28 3.37
CA GLY A 354 2.89 -10.73 2.04
C GLY A 354 3.88 -9.77 1.36
N GLY A 355 3.73 -8.46 1.56
CA GLY A 355 4.63 -7.47 0.97
C GLY A 355 6.03 -7.49 1.56
N VAL A 356 6.12 -7.58 2.90
CA VAL A 356 7.40 -7.67 3.59
C VAL A 356 8.11 -8.97 3.22
N ALA A 357 7.40 -10.10 3.13
CA ALA A 357 7.98 -11.36 2.66
C ALA A 357 8.59 -11.23 1.25
N GLN A 358 7.89 -10.60 0.31
CA GLN A 358 8.41 -10.31 -1.03
C GLN A 358 9.63 -9.38 -1.00
N GLY A 359 9.59 -8.33 -0.18
CA GLY A 359 10.73 -7.42 -0.04
C GLY A 359 11.94 -8.07 0.64
N ILE A 360 11.75 -9.02 1.56
CA ILE A 360 12.82 -9.86 2.11
C ILE A 360 13.47 -10.67 0.98
N GLY A 361 12.65 -11.24 0.08
CA GLY A 361 13.10 -11.88 -1.15
C GLY A 361 14.08 -11.01 -1.93
N GLY A 362 13.63 -9.82 -2.36
CA GLY A 362 14.50 -8.87 -3.09
C GLY A 362 15.68 -8.31 -2.29
N GLY A 363 15.60 -8.33 -0.95
CA GLY A 363 16.66 -7.87 -0.06
C GLY A 363 17.80 -8.88 0.14
N LEU A 364 17.49 -10.18 0.22
CA LEU A 364 18.45 -11.23 0.63
C LEU A 364 18.65 -12.36 -0.39
N TYR A 365 17.67 -12.65 -1.24
CA TYR A 365 17.60 -13.94 -1.94
C TYR A 365 17.40 -13.84 -3.46
N GLU A 366 16.39 -13.12 -3.92
CA GLU A 366 15.90 -13.17 -5.30
C GLU A 366 16.80 -12.38 -6.26
N ASP A 367 17.26 -13.04 -7.33
CA ASP A 367 18.05 -12.42 -8.41
C ASP A 367 17.69 -13.05 -9.77
N ILE A 368 17.45 -12.22 -10.79
CA ILE A 368 17.28 -12.66 -12.18
C ILE A 368 18.63 -12.51 -12.88
N ALA A 369 19.50 -13.52 -12.70
CA ALA A 369 20.89 -13.48 -13.13
C ALA A 369 21.05 -13.94 -14.58
N TYR A 370 21.81 -13.17 -15.36
CA TYR A 370 22.24 -13.53 -16.72
C TYR A 370 23.76 -13.65 -16.77
N ASP A 371 24.28 -14.61 -17.55
CA ASP A 371 25.71 -14.74 -17.79
C ASP A 371 26.22 -13.76 -18.87
N GLY A 372 27.53 -13.80 -19.14
CA GLY A 372 28.18 -12.96 -20.15
C GLY A 372 27.75 -13.24 -21.60
N ALA A 373 27.09 -14.38 -21.87
CA ALA A 373 26.51 -14.72 -23.17
C ALA A 373 25.02 -14.35 -23.26
N GLY A 374 24.43 -13.81 -22.18
CA GLY A 374 23.02 -13.46 -22.10
C GLY A 374 22.10 -14.64 -21.81
N GLN A 375 22.60 -15.76 -21.29
CA GLN A 375 21.76 -16.87 -20.83
C GLN A 375 21.21 -16.59 -19.43
N LEU A 376 19.91 -16.86 -19.23
CA LEU A 376 19.26 -16.77 -17.91
C LEU A 376 19.71 -17.95 -17.04
N LEU A 377 20.35 -17.64 -15.91
CA LEU A 377 20.88 -18.62 -14.96
C LEU A 377 19.86 -19.03 -13.90
N THR A 378 18.94 -18.14 -13.52
CA THR A 378 17.97 -18.35 -12.43
C THR A 378 16.55 -18.60 -12.96
N GLY A 379 16.43 -19.47 -13.97
CA GLY A 379 15.14 -19.74 -14.64
C GLY A 379 14.18 -20.66 -13.89
N THR A 380 14.54 -21.17 -12.71
CA THR A 380 13.72 -22.11 -11.91
C THR A 380 13.84 -21.80 -10.42
N PHE A 381 12.91 -22.32 -9.60
CA PHE A 381 12.97 -22.19 -8.13
C PHE A 381 14.12 -22.94 -7.46
N MET A 382 14.92 -23.74 -8.19
CA MET A 382 16.16 -24.29 -7.65
C MET A 382 17.20 -23.19 -7.41
N ASP A 383 17.20 -22.15 -8.26
CA ASP A 383 18.19 -21.08 -8.28
C ASP A 383 17.57 -19.71 -7.94
N TYR A 384 16.29 -19.51 -8.25
CA TYR A 384 15.52 -18.33 -7.86
C TYR A 384 14.87 -18.56 -6.49
N HIS A 385 15.57 -18.17 -5.45
CA HIS A 385 15.17 -18.44 -4.07
C HIS A 385 14.09 -17.48 -3.58
N VAL A 386 12.83 -17.93 -3.66
CA VAL A 386 11.69 -17.28 -3.00
C VAL A 386 11.71 -17.63 -1.51
N PRO A 387 11.64 -16.66 -0.60
CA PRO A 387 11.74 -16.92 0.84
C PRO A 387 10.59 -17.80 1.34
N THR A 388 10.88 -18.67 2.30
CA THR A 388 9.90 -19.56 2.94
C THR A 388 9.54 -19.06 4.34
N ALA A 389 8.68 -19.82 5.04
CA ALA A 389 8.38 -19.55 6.45
C ALA A 389 9.60 -19.69 7.39
N ALA A 390 10.70 -20.32 6.93
CA ALA A 390 11.93 -20.42 7.72
C ALA A 390 12.74 -19.11 7.70
N GLU A 391 12.69 -18.36 6.60
CA GLU A 391 13.46 -17.12 6.43
C GLU A 391 12.69 -15.87 6.86
N VAL A 392 11.35 -15.91 6.82
CA VAL A 392 10.49 -14.76 7.16
C VAL A 392 10.16 -14.77 8.65
N PRO A 393 10.57 -13.74 9.42
CA PRO A 393 10.25 -13.65 10.84
C PRO A 393 8.77 -13.29 11.05
N PHE A 394 8.31 -13.31 12.31
CA PHE A 394 7.07 -12.64 12.65
C PHE A 394 7.18 -11.13 12.34
N ILE A 395 6.16 -10.59 11.68
CA ILE A 395 6.07 -9.19 11.28
C ILE A 395 5.07 -8.52 12.22
N GLU A 396 5.53 -7.52 12.95
CA GLU A 396 4.69 -6.76 13.86
C GLU A 396 4.24 -5.46 13.20
N THR A 397 2.93 -5.22 13.18
CA THR A 397 2.33 -4.06 12.53
C THR A 397 1.79 -3.06 13.53
N VAL A 398 2.13 -1.78 13.35
CA VAL A 398 1.55 -0.66 14.11
C VAL A 398 0.72 0.19 13.15
N HIS A 399 -0.59 0.22 13.37
CA HIS A 399 -1.52 1.00 12.56
C HIS A 399 -1.59 2.45 13.02
N LEU A 400 -1.32 3.38 12.11
CA LEU A 400 -1.62 4.80 12.22
C LEU A 400 -2.68 5.15 11.19
N GLU A 401 -3.56 6.11 11.51
CA GLU A 401 -4.66 6.48 10.64
C GLU A 401 -4.69 8.00 10.46
N PHE A 402 -4.25 8.46 9.28
CA PHE A 402 -4.38 9.85 8.83
C PHE A 402 -5.19 9.89 7.53
N PRO A 403 -6.51 10.09 7.61
CA PRO A 403 -7.38 10.04 6.44
C PRO A 403 -6.99 11.05 5.35
N SER A 404 -7.05 10.62 4.08
CA SER A 404 -6.78 11.52 2.96
C SER A 404 -7.95 12.50 2.75
N PRO A 405 -7.70 13.81 2.61
CA PRO A 405 -8.74 14.77 2.26
C PRO A 405 -9.18 14.70 0.78
N ARG A 406 -8.53 13.85 -0.04
CA ARG A 406 -8.75 13.80 -1.50
C ARG A 406 -9.88 12.88 -1.94
N ASN A 407 -10.44 12.10 -1.03
CA ASN A 407 -11.58 11.25 -1.32
C ASN A 407 -12.55 11.20 -0.12
N PRO A 408 -13.88 11.10 -0.35
CA PRO A 408 -14.88 11.11 0.70
C PRO A 408 -14.70 10.08 1.82
N LEU A 409 -14.16 8.90 1.50
CA LEU A 409 -13.96 7.83 2.48
C LEU A 409 -12.67 8.00 3.30
N GLY A 410 -11.78 8.94 2.97
CA GLY A 410 -10.52 9.13 3.69
C GLY A 410 -9.51 8.00 3.50
N ILE A 411 -9.69 7.16 2.48
CA ILE A 411 -8.88 5.95 2.24
C ILE A 411 -7.59 6.31 1.49
N LYS A 412 -6.49 5.61 1.79
CA LYS A 412 -5.28 5.56 0.96
C LYS A 412 -4.99 4.11 0.56
N GLY A 413 -4.12 3.90 -0.43
CA GLY A 413 -3.67 2.56 -0.80
C GLY A 413 -2.65 1.98 0.18
N LEU A 414 -2.55 0.65 0.23
CA LEU A 414 -1.58 -0.11 1.05
C LEU A 414 -0.88 -1.22 0.26
N GLY A 415 -1.47 -1.62 -0.87
CA GLY A 415 -1.20 -2.88 -1.54
C GLY A 415 0.26 -3.08 -1.94
N GLU A 416 1.07 -2.05 -2.12
CA GLU A 416 2.48 -2.18 -2.52
C GLU A 416 3.49 -2.00 -1.38
N GLY A 417 3.10 -1.21 -0.37
CA GLY A 417 3.98 -0.67 0.67
C GLY A 417 4.93 -1.66 1.32
N GLY A 418 4.43 -2.85 1.66
CA GLY A 418 5.22 -3.88 2.34
C GLY A 418 6.50 -4.29 1.60
N ALA A 419 6.54 -4.22 0.27
CA ALA A 419 7.69 -4.65 -0.53
C ALA A 419 8.73 -3.54 -0.79
N ILE A 420 8.41 -2.29 -0.43
CA ILE A 420 9.23 -1.12 -0.78
C ILE A 420 10.45 -1.00 0.12
N SER A 421 10.24 -0.95 1.43
CA SER A 421 11.29 -0.68 2.41
C SER A 421 12.18 -1.86 2.83
N PRO A 422 11.79 -3.15 2.73
CA PRO A 422 12.63 -4.23 3.24
C PRO A 422 14.06 -4.29 2.70
N PRO A 423 14.34 -4.13 1.39
CA PRO A 423 15.73 -4.14 0.91
C PRO A 423 16.62 -3.10 1.61
N ALA A 424 16.09 -1.90 1.86
CA ALA A 424 16.80 -0.81 2.52
C ALA A 424 16.97 -1.04 4.02
N ALA A 425 15.89 -1.43 4.72
CA ALA A 425 15.94 -1.73 6.15
C ALA A 425 16.91 -2.87 6.47
N ILE A 426 16.90 -3.92 5.66
CA ILE A 426 17.80 -5.07 5.80
C ILE A 426 19.24 -4.65 5.54
N ALA A 427 19.51 -3.89 4.46
CA ALA A 427 20.85 -3.40 4.18
C ALA A 427 21.41 -2.49 5.28
N ASN A 428 20.58 -1.58 5.82
CA ASN A 428 20.94 -0.75 6.97
C ASN A 428 21.26 -1.61 8.20
N ALA A 429 20.47 -2.65 8.47
CA ALA A 429 20.67 -3.55 9.61
C ALA A 429 21.96 -4.39 9.46
N VAL A 430 22.20 -4.97 8.28
CA VAL A 430 23.42 -5.76 8.02
C VAL A 430 24.66 -4.87 8.12
N GLU A 431 24.62 -3.65 7.56
CA GLU A 431 25.75 -2.73 7.67
C GLU A 431 25.97 -2.23 9.11
N ASP A 432 24.91 -2.11 9.92
CA ASP A 432 24.99 -1.73 11.34
C ASP A 432 25.59 -2.87 12.19
N ALA A 433 25.22 -4.12 11.88
CA ALA A 433 25.83 -5.31 12.48
C ALA A 433 27.34 -5.38 12.18
N LEU A 434 27.70 -5.16 10.91
CA LEU A 434 29.07 -5.27 10.41
C LEU A 434 29.88 -3.96 10.48
N ALA A 435 29.39 -2.94 11.20
CA ALA A 435 30.10 -1.68 11.37
C ALA A 435 31.56 -1.82 11.85
N PRO A 436 31.92 -2.75 12.75
CA PRO A 436 33.32 -2.99 13.14
C PRO A 436 34.25 -3.41 12.00
N PHE A 437 33.70 -3.92 10.89
CA PHE A 437 34.46 -4.37 9.72
C PHE A 437 34.51 -3.31 8.61
N GLY A 438 33.89 -2.14 8.77
CA GLY A 438 33.92 -1.07 7.77
C GLY A 438 33.15 -1.37 6.48
N VAL A 439 32.30 -2.41 6.47
CA VAL A 439 31.54 -2.84 5.28
C VAL A 439 30.64 -1.70 4.78
N ARG A 440 30.60 -1.55 3.45
CA ARG A 440 29.69 -0.63 2.76
C ARG A 440 28.79 -1.36 1.75
N ILE A 441 27.49 -1.22 1.93
CA ILE A 441 26.43 -1.85 1.13
C ILE A 441 25.80 -0.83 0.21
N THR A 442 25.85 -1.14 -1.09
CA THR A 442 25.33 -0.29 -2.18
C THR A 442 24.40 -1.03 -3.14
N GLU A 443 24.14 -2.32 -2.91
CA GLU A 443 23.38 -3.17 -3.83
C GLU A 443 22.80 -4.40 -3.10
N THR A 444 21.63 -4.86 -3.56
CA THR A 444 20.93 -6.09 -3.15
C THR A 444 20.83 -7.06 -4.35
N PRO A 445 20.54 -8.36 -4.14
CA PRO A 445 20.32 -9.04 -2.86
C PRO A 445 21.62 -9.27 -2.07
N LEU A 446 21.52 -9.22 -0.74
CA LEU A 446 22.62 -9.45 0.21
C LEU A 446 22.79 -10.94 0.51
N THR A 447 23.09 -11.71 -0.53
CA THR A 447 23.41 -13.13 -0.39
C THR A 447 24.63 -13.34 0.52
N ALA A 448 24.71 -14.49 1.18
CA ALA A 448 25.86 -14.81 2.05
C ALA A 448 27.20 -14.69 1.31
N SER A 449 27.27 -15.14 0.06
CA SER A 449 28.46 -14.98 -0.80
C SER A 449 28.85 -13.52 -1.03
N ARG A 450 27.87 -12.61 -1.14
CA ARG A 450 28.13 -11.18 -1.33
C ARG A 450 28.65 -10.55 -0.05
N ILE A 451 28.03 -10.84 1.09
CA ILE A 451 28.47 -10.35 2.40
C ILE A 451 29.88 -10.86 2.71
N PHE A 452 30.14 -12.15 2.49
CA PHE A 452 31.47 -12.74 2.66
C PHE A 452 32.53 -12.03 1.82
N ARG A 453 32.22 -11.71 0.55
CA ARG A 453 33.12 -10.94 -0.33
C ARG A 453 33.37 -9.51 0.15
N LEU A 454 32.38 -8.85 0.75
CA LEU A 454 32.55 -7.52 1.34
C LEU A 454 33.50 -7.62 2.55
N LEU A 455 33.28 -8.58 3.44
CA LEU A 455 34.14 -8.82 4.60
C LEU A 455 35.58 -9.17 4.22
N ALA A 456 35.78 -9.89 3.12
CA ALA A 456 37.13 -10.25 2.64
C ALA A 456 37.91 -9.06 2.06
N ARG A 457 37.23 -8.02 1.56
CA ARG A 457 37.89 -6.81 1.03
C ARG A 457 38.43 -5.90 2.12
N ASP A 458 37.79 -5.93 3.29
CA ASP A 458 38.10 -5.04 4.42
C ASP A 458 38.82 -5.76 5.58
N ARG A 459 39.16 -7.05 5.42
CA ARG A 459 40.11 -7.75 6.29
C ARG A 459 41.55 -7.33 5.91
N PRO A 460 42.37 -6.83 6.85
CA PRO A 460 43.75 -6.41 6.59
C PRO A 460 44.67 -7.54 6.12
#